data_AF-A0A0N1C6X0-F1
#
_entry.id   AF-A0A0N1C6X0-F1
#
_cell.length_a   1.000
_cell.length_b   1.000
_cell.length_c   1.000
_cell.angle_alpha   90.00
_cell.angle_beta   90.00
_cell.angle_gamma   90.00
#
_symmetry.space_group_name_H-M   'P 1'
#
loop_
_entity.id
_entity.type
_entity.pdbx_description
1 polymer ?
#
loop_
_entity_poly.entity_id
_entity_poly.type
_entity_poly.pdbx_seq_one_letter_code
_entity_poly.pdbx_strand_id
1 'polypeptide(L)'
;MRDDERRDYERRKWRQIAGHFVMGAVFGAGFAVVLLLGNYFGLATVIDSSEAPVLVRAVLIVGIAGSFAFCAAITGFLFLVHED
;
A
#
# COMPACT_ATOMS: atom_id res chain seq x y z
N MET A 1 -32.13 -9.83 17.76
CA MET A 1 -31.74 -8.70 16.87
C MET A 1 -30.48 -8.00 17.41
N ARG A 2 -29.34 -8.68 17.59
CA ARG A 2 -28.13 -8.00 18.11
C ARG A 2 -26.80 -8.50 17.53
N ASP A 3 -26.67 -9.79 17.19
CA ASP A 3 -25.37 -10.31 16.75
C ASP A 3 -25.13 -10.20 15.24
N ASP A 4 -26.18 -10.33 14.42
CA ASP A 4 -26.06 -10.27 12.96
C ASP A 4 -25.76 -8.85 12.46
N GLU A 5 -26.45 -7.84 13.00
CA GLU A 5 -26.22 -6.43 12.65
C GLU A 5 -24.82 -5.96 13.04
N ARG A 6 -24.30 -6.43 14.19
CA ARG A 6 -22.94 -6.11 14.65
C ARG A 6 -21.88 -6.73 13.74
N ARG A 7 -22.07 -7.98 13.32
CA ARG A 7 -21.18 -8.66 12.36
C ARG A 7 -21.15 -7.96 11.01
N ASP A 8 -22.30 -7.51 10.52
CA ASP A 8 -22.39 -6.80 9.24
C ASP A 8 -21.72 -5.42 9.30
N TYR A 9 -21.88 -4.72 10.41
CA TYR A 9 -21.21 -3.46 10.68
C TYR A 9 -19.68 -3.62 10.74
N GLU A 10 -19.17 -4.60 11.49
CA GLU A 10 -17.73 -4.89 11.55
C GLU A 10 -17.17 -5.28 10.18
N ARG A 11 -17.89 -6.10 9.40
CA ARG A 11 -17.49 -6.46 8.02
C ARG A 11 -17.38 -5.24 7.12
N ARG A 12 -18.29 -4.27 7.23
CA ARG A 12 -18.22 -3.02 6.44
C ARG A 12 -16.98 -2.21 6.80
N LYS A 13 -16.65 -2.08 8.10
CA LYS A 13 -15.42 -1.41 8.56
C LYS A 13 -14.17 -2.07 8.02
N TRP A 14 -14.05 -3.40 8.16
CA TRP A 14 -12.91 -4.14 7.63
C TRP A 14 -12.78 -4.00 6.11
N ARG A 15 -13.91 -3.97 5.39
CA ARG A 15 -13.90 -3.73 3.93
C ARG A 15 -13.43 -2.32 3.58
N GLN A 16 -13.79 -1.31 4.36
CA GLN A 16 -13.35 0.07 4.14
C GLN A 16 -11.84 0.22 4.41
N ILE A 17 -11.32 -0.38 5.48
CA ILE A 17 -9.87 -0.41 5.77
C ILE A 17 -9.13 -1.14 4.64
N ALA A 18 -9.63 -2.30 4.20
CA ALA A 18 -9.06 -3.03 3.07
C ALA A 18 -9.06 -2.18 1.78
N GLY A 19 -10.11 -1.37 1.55
CA GLY A 19 -10.16 -0.43 0.45
C GLY A 19 -9.04 0.63 0.50
N HIS A 20 -8.77 1.19 1.69
CA HIS A 20 -7.68 2.14 1.87
C HIS A 20 -6.31 1.49 1.69
N PHE A 21 -6.14 0.26 2.19
CA PHE A 21 -4.91 -0.51 1.99
C PHE A 21 -4.64 -0.73 0.50
N VAL A 22 -5.64 -1.21 -0.25
CA VAL A 22 -5.51 -1.44 -1.70
C VAL A 22 -5.22 -0.15 -2.44
N MET A 23 -5.90 0.95 -2.10
CA MET A 23 -5.64 2.26 -2.67
C MET A 23 -4.19 2.70 -2.43
N GLY A 24 -3.70 2.60 -1.19
CA GLY A 24 -2.31 2.91 -0.86
C GLY A 24 -1.32 2.03 -1.61
N ALA A 25 -1.57 0.72 -1.69
CA ALA A 25 -0.72 -0.21 -2.44
C ALA A 25 -0.58 0.17 -3.92
N VAL A 26 -1.70 0.51 -4.57
CA VAL A 26 -1.72 0.94 -5.97
C VAL A 26 -0.94 2.24 -6.17
N PHE A 27 -1.16 3.25 -5.31
CA PHE A 27 -0.43 4.51 -5.39
C PHE A 27 1.08 4.32 -5.15
N GLY A 28 1.47 3.54 -4.14
CA GLY A 28 2.88 3.29 -3.85
C GLY A 28 3.57 2.49 -4.95
N ALA A 29 2.90 1.49 -5.53
CA ALA A 29 3.42 0.75 -6.69
C ALA A 29 3.59 1.67 -7.91
N GLY A 30 2.59 2.51 -8.22
CA GLY A 30 2.68 3.50 -9.28
C GLY A 30 3.83 4.49 -9.07
N PHE A 31 3.98 4.98 -7.84
CA PHE A 31 5.09 5.87 -7.46
C PHE A 31 6.46 5.19 -7.65
N ALA A 32 6.61 3.94 -7.21
CA ALA A 32 7.85 3.17 -7.41
C ALA A 32 8.20 2.99 -8.89
N VAL A 33 7.19 2.73 -9.74
CA VAL A 33 7.38 2.64 -11.20
C VAL A 33 7.84 3.97 -11.78
N VAL A 34 7.25 5.09 -11.38
CA VAL A 34 7.69 6.43 -11.81
C VAL A 34 9.14 6.71 -11.40
N LEU A 35 9.54 6.33 -10.18
CA LEU A 35 10.92 6.48 -9.72
C LEU A 35 11.92 5.70 -10.58
N LEU A 36 11.58 4.46 -10.94
CA LEU A 36 12.41 3.60 -11.78
C LEU A 36 12.48 4.10 -13.23
N LEU A 37 11.34 4.47 -13.83
CA LEU A 37 11.30 4.94 -15.22
C LEU A 37 12.05 6.25 -15.41
N GLY A 38 11.97 7.17 -14.43
CA GLY A 38 12.73 8.42 -14.47
C GLY A 38 14.20 8.28 -14.08
N ASN A 39 14.65 7.08 -13.70
CA ASN A 39 15.96 6.84 -13.10
C ASN A 39 16.29 7.85 -11.99
N TYR A 40 15.29 8.19 -11.18
CA TYR A 40 15.46 9.18 -10.12
C TYR A 40 16.53 8.67 -9.14
N PHE A 41 17.44 9.56 -8.75
CA PHE A 41 18.60 9.21 -7.89
C PHE A 41 19.53 8.13 -8.46
N GLY A 42 19.45 7.82 -9.75
CA GLY A 42 20.22 6.73 -10.37
C GLY A 42 19.73 5.33 -9.97
N LEU A 43 18.53 5.21 -9.41
CA LEU A 43 17.99 3.95 -8.88
C LEU A 43 18.00 2.82 -9.91
N ALA A 44 17.50 3.08 -11.12
CA ALA A 44 17.46 2.05 -12.16
C ALA A 44 18.88 1.60 -12.55
N THR A 45 19.81 2.55 -12.68
CA THR A 45 21.22 2.25 -12.99
C THR A 45 21.89 1.41 -11.89
N VAL A 46 21.68 1.75 -10.62
CA VAL A 46 22.23 0.98 -9.49
C VAL A 46 21.64 -0.44 -9.46
N ILE A 47 20.32 -0.55 -9.64
CA ILE A 47 19.65 -1.85 -9.63
C ILE A 47 20.10 -2.72 -10.80
N ASP A 48 20.34 -2.14 -11.98
CA ASP A 48 20.79 -2.87 -13.16
C ASP A 48 22.24 -3.36 -13.05
N SER A 49 23.04 -2.71 -12.21
CA SER A 49 24.40 -3.17 -11.86
C SER A 49 24.43 -4.24 -10.75
N SER A 50 23.28 -4.59 -10.18
CA SER A 50 23.18 -5.58 -9.10
C SER A 50 23.22 -7.02 -9.62
N GLU A 51 23.61 -7.98 -8.78
CA GLU A 51 23.63 -9.40 -9.16
C GLU A 51 22.24 -9.98 -9.47
N ALA A 52 21.18 -9.43 -8.86
CA ALA A 52 19.80 -9.86 -9.06
C ALA A 52 18.85 -8.68 -9.32
N PRO A 53 18.94 -8.01 -10.49
CA PRO A 53 18.21 -6.76 -10.76
C PRO A 53 16.69 -6.90 -10.61
N VAL A 54 16.12 -8.01 -11.11
CA VAL A 54 14.67 -8.25 -11.06
C VAL A 54 14.17 -8.39 -9.62
N LEU A 55 14.92 -9.11 -8.77
CA LEU A 55 14.55 -9.28 -7.37
C LEU A 55 14.62 -7.95 -6.63
N VAL A 56 15.68 -7.17 -6.84
CA VAL A 56 15.85 -5.86 -6.19
C VAL A 56 14.75 -4.89 -6.64
N ARG A 57 14.39 -4.86 -7.93
CA ARG A 57 13.23 -4.08 -8.43
C ARG A 57 11.94 -4.50 -7.73
N ALA A 58 11.69 -5.80 -7.61
CA ALA A 58 10.49 -6.31 -6.95
C ALA A 58 10.44 -5.91 -5.47
N VAL A 59 11.55 -6.06 -4.74
CA VAL A 59 11.65 -5.67 -3.33
C VAL A 59 11.43 -4.17 -3.15
N LEU A 60 12.01 -3.33 -4.03
CA LEU A 60 11.80 -1.88 -3.99
C LEU A 60 10.32 -1.54 -4.19
N ILE A 61 9.70 -2.07 -5.25
CA ILE A 61 8.29 -1.79 -5.58
C ILE A 61 7.38 -2.26 -4.44
N VAL A 62 7.58 -3.48 -3.94
CA VAL A 62 6.79 -4.04 -2.84
C VAL A 62 7.01 -3.28 -1.54
N GLY A 63 8.24 -2.86 -1.26
CA GLY A 63 8.57 -2.05 -0.07
C GLY A 63 7.83 -0.71 -0.08
N ILE A 64 7.94 0.03 -1.18
CA ILE A 64 7.26 1.33 -1.34
C ILE A 64 5.74 1.16 -1.33
N ALA A 65 5.21 0.20 -2.09
CA ALA A 65 3.78 -0.09 -2.11
C ALA A 65 3.25 -0.48 -0.73
N GLY A 66 3.98 -1.33 -0.01
CA GLY A 66 3.64 -1.76 1.35
C GLY A 66 3.62 -0.60 2.33
N SER A 67 4.60 0.31 2.28
CA SER A 67 4.60 1.51 3.11
C SER A 67 3.39 2.40 2.87
N PHE A 68 3.04 2.64 1.60
CA PHE A 68 1.85 3.44 1.26
C PHE A 68 0.55 2.74 1.68
N ALA A 69 0.45 1.42 1.43
CA ALA A 69 -0.71 0.62 1.82
C ALA A 69 -0.92 0.65 3.34
N PHE A 70 0.16 0.51 4.11
CA PHE A 70 0.12 0.55 5.57
C PHE A 70 -0.29 1.92 6.09
N CYS A 71 0.33 3.00 5.61
CA CYS A 71 -0.03 4.35 6.00
C CYS A 71 -1.50 4.66 5.65
N ALA A 72 -1.95 4.32 4.44
CA ALA A 72 -3.33 4.53 4.01
C ALA A 72 -4.33 3.73 4.87
N ALA A 73 -4.00 2.48 5.21
CA ALA A 73 -4.84 1.65 6.08
C ALA A 73 -4.94 2.22 7.51
N ILE A 74 -3.83 2.70 8.09
CA ILE A 74 -3.84 3.39 9.38
C ILE A 74 -4.70 4.65 9.30
N THR A 75 -4.52 5.47 8.26
CA THR A 75 -5.32 6.69 8.09
C THR A 75 -6.81 6.36 7.99
N GLY A 76 -7.19 5.38 7.16
CA GLY A 76 -8.57 4.92 7.04
C GLY A 76 -9.13 4.36 8.36
N PHE A 77 -8.31 3.64 9.12
CA PHE A 77 -8.67 3.17 10.45
C PHE A 77 -8.90 4.32 11.44
N LEU A 78 -8.00 5.32 11.47
CA LEU A 78 -8.13 6.47 12.36
C LEU A 78 -9.39 7.28 12.08
N PHE A 79 -9.75 7.49 10.80
CA PHE A 79 -11.01 8.15 10.46
C PHE A 79 -12.23 7.34 10.90
N LEU A 80 -12.21 6.01 10.72
CA LEU A 80 -13.29 5.11 11.15
C LEU A 80 -13.48 5.01 12.67
N VAL A 81 -12.43 5.29 13.45
CA VAL A 81 -12.50 5.34 14.92
C VAL A 81 -12.99 6.70 15.40
N HIS A 82 -12.79 7.77 14.62
CA HIS A 82 -13.21 9.13 14.97
C HIS A 82 -14.66 9.46 14.53
N GLU A 83 -15.21 8.71 13.58
CA GLU A 83 -16.61 8.83 13.14
C GLU A 83 -17.62 8.12 14.06
N ASP A 84 -17.15 7.32 15.03
CA ASP A 84 -17.94 6.68 16.10
C ASP A 84 -17.84 7.45 17.42
#